data_AF-A0A4Z2HUU2-F1
#
_entry.id   AF-A0A4Z2HUU2-F1
#
_cell.length_a   1.000
_cell.length_b   1.000
_cell.length_c   1.000
_cell.angle_alpha   90.00
_cell.angle_beta   90.00
_cell.angle_gamma   90.00
#
_symmetry.space_group_name_H-M   'P 1'
#
loop_
_entity.id
_entity.type
_entity.pdbx_description
1 polymer ?
#
loop_
_entity_poly.entity_id
_entity_poly.type
_entity_poly.pdbx_seq_one_letter_code
_entity_poly.pdbx_strand_id
1 'polypeptide(L)'
;MRSTTPIAIYRPLKSVFVNPHRVLSIPLRMSSCTSLPVMPDVKVVILGQDPYHGPLQAHGLCFSVRRPARPPPSLENMFKELASDIEGFQHPGHGDLTAWAQQGTPSNVCPKLPNESAGVLLLNAVLTVRAHRANSHKARGWETFTDAVVRWLSANLDGLVFMLWGAYAQKKGAAIDRRRHHVLQAVHPSPLSCHRGFFGCKHFSKANELLEASGKSPVNWKEL
;
A
#
# COMPACT_ATOMS: atom_id res chain seq x y z
N MET A 1 -8.56 30.04 -17.27
CA MET A 1 -7.96 30.12 -15.91
C MET A 1 -6.82 29.11 -15.84
N ARG A 2 -5.62 29.56 -15.48
CA ARG A 2 -4.36 28.86 -15.78
C ARG A 2 -4.15 27.60 -14.93
N SER A 3 -3.90 26.51 -15.65
CA SER A 3 -3.22 25.26 -15.26
C SER A 3 -2.15 25.46 -14.18
N THR A 4 -2.35 24.86 -13.01
CA THR A 4 -1.32 24.67 -12.00
C THR A 4 -0.49 23.43 -12.37
N THR A 5 0.77 23.68 -12.69
CA THR A 5 1.75 22.74 -13.21
C THR A 5 2.18 21.68 -12.18
N PRO A 6 2.36 20.39 -12.55
CA PRO A 6 2.91 19.35 -11.65
C PRO A 6 4.40 19.53 -11.29
N ILE A 7 5.09 20.49 -11.90
CA ILE A 7 6.56 20.62 -11.88
C ILE A 7 7.12 20.97 -10.49
N ALA A 8 6.34 21.60 -9.61
CA ALA A 8 6.83 22.05 -8.30
C ALA A 8 7.12 20.89 -7.31
N ILE A 9 6.43 19.76 -7.42
CA ILE A 9 6.55 18.61 -6.49
C ILE A 9 7.86 17.82 -6.75
N TYR A 10 8.39 17.87 -7.98
CA TYR A 10 9.54 17.07 -8.39
C TYR A 10 10.90 17.61 -7.92
N ARG A 11 11.01 18.92 -7.69
CA ARG A 11 12.30 19.57 -7.38
C ARG A 11 12.90 19.13 -6.03
N PRO A 12 12.13 19.02 -4.93
CA PRO A 12 12.65 18.52 -3.64
C PRO A 12 13.06 17.06 -3.70
N LEU A 13 12.28 16.22 -4.39
CA LEU A 13 12.52 14.78 -4.47
C LEU A 13 13.85 14.46 -5.17
N LYS A 14 14.20 15.16 -6.27
CA LYS A 14 15.49 14.98 -6.98
C LYS A 14 16.71 15.19 -6.07
N SER A 15 16.65 16.11 -5.10
CA SER A 15 17.77 16.37 -4.18
C SER A 15 18.06 15.23 -3.20
N VAL A 16 17.07 14.37 -2.92
CA VAL A 16 17.22 13.19 -2.04
C VAL A 16 17.97 12.05 -2.76
N PHE A 17 17.96 12.03 -4.09
CA PHE A 17 18.53 10.95 -4.91
C PHE A 17 20.01 11.15 -5.29
N VAL A 18 20.68 12.22 -4.83
CA VAL A 18 22.07 12.55 -5.22
C VAL A 18 23.14 11.68 -4.51
N ASN A 19 22.75 10.64 -3.75
CA ASN A 19 23.72 9.76 -3.08
C ASN A 19 23.35 8.26 -3.26
N PRO A 20 23.93 7.57 -4.26
CA PRO A 20 23.41 6.29 -4.76
C PRO A 20 23.69 5.07 -3.88
N HIS A 21 24.45 5.20 -2.78
CA HIS A 21 24.92 4.01 -2.03
C HIS A 21 24.19 3.68 -0.72
N ARG A 22 23.15 4.42 -0.28
CA ARG A 22 22.48 4.18 1.03
C ARG A 22 20.97 4.41 1.08
N VAL A 23 20.31 4.61 -0.05
CA VAL A 23 18.87 4.88 -0.11
C VAL A 23 18.13 3.67 -0.66
N LEU A 24 17.30 3.04 0.17
CA LEU A 24 16.37 2.01 -0.28
C LEU A 24 15.27 2.73 -1.08
N SER A 25 15.25 2.48 -2.38
CA SER A 25 14.44 3.21 -3.36
C SER A 25 13.40 2.28 -3.98
N ILE A 26 12.19 2.79 -4.22
CA ILE A 26 11.15 2.12 -5.01
C ILE A 26 11.42 2.39 -6.49
N PRO A 27 11.43 1.39 -7.37
CA PRO A 27 11.23 1.61 -8.79
C PRO A 27 9.74 1.87 -9.02
N LEU A 28 9.30 3.12 -8.95
CA LEU A 28 8.10 3.52 -9.69
C LEU A 28 8.50 3.46 -11.16
N ARG A 29 8.18 2.35 -11.83
CA ARG A 29 8.36 2.24 -13.28
C ARG A 29 7.33 3.18 -13.94
N MET A 30 7.67 4.46 -14.07
CA MET A 30 6.96 5.39 -14.93
C MET A 30 7.27 4.99 -16.38
N SER A 31 6.27 4.50 -17.10
CA SER A 31 6.34 4.31 -18.54
C SER A 31 6.46 5.68 -19.24
N SER A 32 7.21 5.72 -20.34
CA SER A 32 7.59 6.94 -21.08
C SER A 32 6.46 7.55 -21.92
N CYS A 33 5.19 7.23 -21.65
CA CYS A 33 4.05 7.74 -22.40
C CYS A 33 3.41 8.91 -21.65
N THR A 34 3.06 9.98 -22.37
CA THR A 34 2.51 11.25 -21.85
C THR A 34 1.08 11.15 -21.28
N SER A 35 0.62 9.95 -20.95
CA SER A 35 -0.63 9.70 -20.23
C SER A 35 -0.33 9.36 -18.76
N LEU A 36 -1.03 10.00 -17.83
CA LEU A 36 -1.06 9.54 -16.44
C LEU A 36 -1.44 8.05 -16.42
N PRO A 37 -0.77 7.19 -15.63
CA PRO A 37 -1.13 5.78 -15.58
C PRO A 37 -2.59 5.66 -15.14
N VAL A 38 -3.42 5.09 -16.01
CA VAL A 38 -4.72 4.59 -15.62
C VAL A 38 -4.41 3.50 -14.59
N MET A 39 -4.95 3.61 -13.37
CA MET A 39 -4.89 2.54 -12.36
C MET A 39 -6.28 1.88 -12.30
N PRO A 40 -6.69 1.08 -13.30
CA PRO A 40 -8.10 0.74 -13.46
C PRO A 40 -8.67 -0.26 -12.45
N ASP A 41 -7.85 -0.88 -11.57
CA ASP A 41 -8.32 -2.06 -10.83
C ASP A 41 -8.12 -2.02 -9.30
N VAL A 42 -7.86 -0.85 -8.71
CA VAL A 42 -7.69 -0.74 -7.25
C VAL A 42 -9.01 -1.06 -6.53
N LYS A 43 -8.97 -2.06 -5.63
CA LYS A 43 -10.09 -2.47 -4.78
C LYS A 43 -9.83 -2.09 -3.33
N VAL A 44 -8.63 -2.40 -2.84
CA VAL A 44 -8.21 -2.18 -1.45
C VAL A 44 -6.96 -1.31 -1.43
N VAL A 45 -6.89 -0.39 -0.48
CA VAL A 45 -5.70 0.42 -0.21
C VAL A 45 -5.23 0.17 1.22
N ILE A 46 -4.00 -0.32 1.39
CA ILE A 46 -3.36 -0.47 2.70
C ILE A 46 -2.28 0.60 2.81
N LEU A 47 -2.37 1.44 3.85
CA LEU A 47 -1.41 2.52 4.08
C LEU A 47 -0.39 2.17 5.15
N GLY A 48 0.88 2.08 4.76
CA GLY A 48 2.03 2.00 5.66
C GLY A 48 2.61 3.37 5.99
N GLN A 49 3.45 3.42 7.02
CA GLN A 49 4.18 4.65 7.40
C GLN A 49 5.48 4.78 6.60
N ASP A 50 6.45 3.92 6.88
CA ASP A 50 7.79 3.94 6.28
C ASP A 50 8.15 2.57 5.70
N PRO A 51 9.06 2.53 4.69
CA PRO A 51 9.64 1.28 4.23
C PRO A 51 10.51 0.65 5.33
N TYR A 52 10.68 -0.68 5.27
CA TYR A 52 11.69 -1.34 6.08
C TYR A 52 13.08 -0.80 5.77
N HIS A 53 13.88 -0.56 6.81
CA HIS A 53 15.21 0.05 6.70
C HIS A 53 16.35 -0.98 6.79
N GLY A 54 16.05 -2.27 6.87
CA GLY A 54 17.05 -3.34 6.80
C GLY A 54 17.49 -3.61 5.35
N PRO A 55 18.71 -4.15 5.15
CA PRO A 55 19.19 -4.52 3.82
C PRO A 55 18.22 -5.50 3.14
N LEU A 56 17.92 -5.25 1.85
CA LEU A 56 17.10 -6.13 0.99
C LEU A 56 15.64 -6.38 1.44
N GLN A 57 15.15 -5.64 2.46
CA GLN A 57 13.78 -5.81 2.94
C GLN A 57 12.77 -5.02 2.10
N ALA A 58 12.98 -3.71 1.94
CA ALA A 58 12.05 -2.87 1.20
C ALA A 58 12.15 -3.09 -0.31
N HIS A 59 11.01 -3.28 -0.96
CA HIS A 59 10.92 -3.38 -2.42
C HIS A 59 9.75 -2.61 -3.05
N GLY A 60 9.12 -1.74 -2.26
CA GLY A 60 8.14 -0.78 -2.76
C GLY A 60 6.68 -1.08 -2.43
N LEU A 61 6.39 -2.23 -1.83
CA LEU A 61 5.09 -2.57 -1.29
C LEU A 61 5.15 -2.44 0.25
N CYS A 62 4.21 -1.71 0.87
CA CYS A 62 4.18 -1.60 2.32
C CYS A 62 4.03 -2.99 2.98
N PHE A 63 4.66 -3.19 4.13
CA PHE A 63 4.73 -4.46 4.89
C PHE A 63 5.40 -5.66 4.20
N SER A 64 5.59 -5.63 2.88
CA SER A 64 6.15 -6.72 2.08
C SER A 64 7.68 -6.76 2.10
N VAL A 65 8.25 -7.96 2.02
CA VAL A 65 9.69 -8.21 1.86
C VAL A 65 9.96 -9.25 0.78
N ARG A 66 11.07 -9.10 0.04
CA ARG A 66 11.44 -10.08 -0.99
C ARG A 66 12.02 -11.34 -0.40
N ARG A 67 11.76 -12.48 -1.04
CA ARG A 67 12.47 -13.74 -0.76
C ARG A 67 13.98 -13.54 -1.02
N PRO A 68 14.88 -14.10 -0.19
CA PRO A 68 14.63 -15.02 0.92
C PRO A 68 14.48 -14.32 2.29
N ALA A 69 14.23 -13.01 2.35
CA ALA A 69 14.11 -12.31 3.63
C ALA A 69 12.93 -12.85 4.44
N ARG A 70 13.15 -13.04 5.74
CA ARG A 70 12.10 -13.47 6.68
C ARG A 70 11.07 -12.36 6.86
N PRO A 71 9.76 -12.69 7.01
CA PRO A 71 8.74 -11.71 7.35
C PRO A 71 9.13 -10.92 8.60
N PRO A 72 9.06 -9.57 8.57
CA PRO A 72 9.30 -8.78 9.77
C PRO A 72 8.16 -8.92 10.78
N PRO A 73 8.35 -8.55 12.06
CA PRO A 73 7.36 -8.79 13.12
C PRO A 73 5.96 -8.22 12.83
N SER A 74 5.87 -7.07 12.15
CA SER A 74 4.58 -6.51 11.73
C SER A 74 3.85 -7.39 10.73
N LEU A 75 4.58 -7.96 9.76
CA LEU A 75 4.01 -8.86 8.76
C LEU A 75 3.63 -10.22 9.37
N GLU A 76 4.44 -10.73 10.30
CA GLU A 76 4.09 -11.92 11.10
C GLU A 76 2.76 -11.73 11.85
N ASN A 77 2.54 -10.56 12.43
CA ASN A 77 1.27 -10.26 13.09
C ASN A 77 0.12 -10.13 12.10
N MET A 78 0.34 -9.60 10.89
CA MET A 78 -0.68 -9.62 9.83
C MET A 78 -1.05 -11.06 9.45
N PHE A 79 -0.08 -11.97 9.34
CA PHE A 79 -0.36 -13.38 9.06
C PHE A 79 -1.10 -14.09 10.19
N LYS A 80 -0.81 -13.75 11.46
CA LYS A 80 -1.56 -14.26 12.61
C LYS A 80 -3.02 -13.82 12.59
N GLU A 81 -3.27 -12.54 12.25
CA GLU A 81 -4.65 -12.05 12.10
C GLU A 81 -5.33 -12.68 10.88
N LEU A 82 -4.64 -12.86 9.76
CA LEU A 82 -5.18 -13.58 8.60
C LEU A 82 -5.57 -15.02 8.93
N ALA A 83 -4.75 -15.73 9.70
CA ALA A 83 -5.03 -17.11 10.10
C ALA A 83 -6.26 -17.22 11.02
N SER A 84 -6.58 -16.18 11.79
CA SER A 84 -7.79 -16.14 12.63
C SER A 84 -9.02 -15.57 11.91
N ASP A 85 -8.81 -14.80 10.84
CA ASP A 85 -9.86 -14.07 10.11
C ASP A 85 -10.34 -14.81 8.85
N ILE A 86 -9.42 -15.39 8.08
CA ILE A 86 -9.69 -16.02 6.78
C ILE A 86 -9.58 -17.54 6.91
N GLU A 87 -10.71 -18.22 6.73
CA GLU A 87 -10.76 -19.67 6.77
C GLU A 87 -9.82 -20.32 5.74
N GLY A 88 -9.02 -21.26 6.23
CA GLY A 88 -8.04 -21.99 5.43
C GLY A 88 -6.79 -21.18 5.05
N PHE A 89 -6.59 -19.97 5.58
CA PHE A 89 -5.32 -19.28 5.44
C PHE A 89 -4.22 -20.01 6.23
N GLN A 90 -3.07 -20.20 5.58
CA GLN A 90 -1.87 -20.77 6.20
C GLN A 90 -0.71 -19.81 5.98
N HIS A 91 0.24 -19.78 6.92
CA HIS A 91 1.42 -18.95 6.79
C HIS A 91 2.21 -19.35 5.53
N PRO A 92 2.47 -18.43 4.58
CA PRO A 92 2.97 -18.78 3.24
C PRO A 92 4.46 -19.13 3.20
N GLY A 93 5.18 -18.95 4.32
CA GLY A 93 6.61 -19.27 4.43
C GLY A 93 7.53 -18.18 3.86
N HIS A 94 6.98 -17.06 3.40
CA HIS A 94 7.72 -15.87 2.95
C HIS A 94 6.96 -14.59 3.26
N GLY A 95 7.60 -13.43 3.04
CA GLY A 95 7.00 -12.12 3.27
C GLY A 95 6.62 -11.33 2.02
N ASP A 96 6.68 -11.96 0.84
CA ASP A 96 6.39 -11.31 -0.44
C ASP A 96 4.88 -11.22 -0.71
N LEU A 97 4.34 -10.00 -0.67
CA LEU A 97 2.93 -9.66 -0.92
C LEU A 97 2.63 -9.23 -2.38
N THR A 98 3.53 -9.52 -3.32
CA THR A 98 3.34 -9.11 -4.73
C THR A 98 2.05 -9.67 -5.33
N ALA A 99 1.68 -10.90 -4.97
CA ALA A 99 0.46 -11.54 -5.46
C ALA A 99 -0.81 -10.75 -5.08
N TRP A 100 -0.93 -10.23 -3.85
CA TRP A 100 -2.04 -9.34 -3.47
C TRP A 100 -2.11 -8.08 -4.33
N ALA A 101 -0.96 -7.51 -4.66
CA ALA A 101 -0.90 -6.33 -5.52
C ALA A 101 -1.37 -6.64 -6.95
N GLN A 102 -1.28 -7.90 -7.42
CA GLN A 102 -1.63 -8.32 -8.78
C GLN A 102 -3.08 -8.83 -8.93
N GLN A 103 -3.86 -8.92 -7.84
CA GLN A 103 -5.22 -9.45 -7.86
C GLN A 103 -6.26 -8.47 -8.43
N GLY A 104 -6.23 -8.21 -9.72
CA GLY A 104 -7.26 -7.43 -10.41
C GLY A 104 -7.99 -8.23 -11.49
N THR A 105 -8.96 -7.59 -12.13
CA THR A 105 -9.82 -8.20 -13.14
C THR A 105 -8.98 -8.66 -14.34
N PRO A 106 -9.20 -9.88 -14.89
CA PRO A 106 -8.56 -10.26 -16.15
C PRO A 106 -8.92 -9.22 -17.21
N SER A 107 -7.95 -8.41 -17.61
CA SER A 107 -8.18 -7.42 -18.65
C SER A 107 -8.28 -8.15 -19.98
N ASN A 108 -9.51 -8.39 -20.43
CA ASN A 108 -9.80 -8.76 -21.82
C ASN A 108 -9.46 -7.62 -22.81
N VAL A 109 -8.94 -6.48 -22.30
CA VAL A 109 -8.69 -5.25 -23.06
C VAL A 109 -7.24 -5.14 -23.53
N CYS A 110 -6.29 -5.91 -22.95
CA CYS A 110 -4.91 -5.92 -23.48
C CYS A 110 -4.12 -7.18 -23.07
N PRO A 111 -3.94 -8.16 -23.99
CA PRO A 111 -3.16 -9.39 -23.72
C PRO A 111 -1.66 -9.18 -23.46
N LYS A 112 -1.15 -7.94 -23.52
CA LYS A 112 0.29 -7.62 -23.53
C LYS A 112 0.85 -7.02 -22.24
N LEU A 113 0.04 -6.81 -21.21
CA LEU A 113 0.51 -6.25 -19.94
C LEU A 113 0.04 -7.14 -18.78
N PRO A 114 0.72 -8.28 -18.52
CA PRO A 114 0.35 -9.23 -17.47
C PRO A 114 0.44 -8.69 -16.03
N ASN A 115 0.80 -7.41 -15.83
CA ASN A 115 1.23 -6.87 -14.53
C ASN A 115 0.52 -5.56 -14.12
N GLU A 116 -0.55 -5.13 -14.78
CA GLU A 116 -1.17 -3.81 -14.52
C GLU A 116 -2.50 -3.83 -13.76
N SER A 117 -2.97 -5.01 -13.35
CA SER A 117 -4.20 -5.12 -12.56
C SER A 117 -3.89 -5.03 -11.07
N ALA A 118 -4.01 -3.83 -10.51
CA ALA A 118 -3.62 -3.54 -9.13
C ALA A 118 -4.76 -3.81 -8.14
N GLY A 119 -4.93 -5.03 -7.63
CA GLY A 119 -6.01 -5.37 -6.69
C GLY A 119 -5.91 -4.67 -5.33
N VAL A 120 -4.75 -4.85 -4.68
CA VAL A 120 -4.43 -4.27 -3.38
C VAL A 120 -3.27 -3.29 -3.53
N LEU A 121 -3.55 -2.00 -3.36
CA LEU A 121 -2.53 -0.96 -3.35
C LEU A 121 -1.82 -0.92 -1.98
N LEU A 122 -0.59 -1.41 -1.94
CA LEU A 122 0.29 -1.45 -0.76
C LEU A 122 1.20 -0.20 -0.71
N LEU A 123 0.67 0.93 -0.24
CA LEU A 123 1.32 2.25 -0.32
C LEU A 123 1.92 2.69 1.03
N ASN A 124 3.23 2.95 1.06
CA ASN A 124 3.83 3.67 2.19
C ASN A 124 3.62 5.19 2.05
N ALA A 125 3.54 5.90 3.18
CA ALA A 125 3.47 7.35 3.18
C ALA A 125 4.79 8.03 2.79
N VAL A 126 5.89 7.45 3.23
CA VAL A 126 7.25 7.80 2.82
C VAL A 126 7.76 6.67 1.93
N LEU A 127 8.25 6.99 0.74
CA LEU A 127 8.62 5.96 -0.24
C LEU A 127 10.09 5.52 -0.14
N THR A 128 10.95 6.26 0.55
CA THR A 128 12.36 5.90 0.70
C THR A 128 12.83 6.05 2.13
N VAL A 129 13.84 5.26 2.51
CA VAL A 129 14.46 5.33 3.83
C VAL A 129 15.95 5.05 3.70
N ARG A 130 16.77 5.63 4.58
CA ARG A 130 18.19 5.31 4.68
C ARG A 130 18.33 4.01 5.45
N ALA A 131 19.27 3.18 5.00
CA ALA A 131 19.59 1.94 5.70
C ALA A 131 19.83 2.20 7.20
N HIS A 132 19.21 1.37 8.05
CA HIS A 132 19.28 1.42 9.51
C HIS A 132 18.79 2.71 10.17
N ARG A 133 18.08 3.60 9.45
CA ARG A 133 17.56 4.86 9.99
C ARG A 133 16.09 5.04 9.65
N ALA A 134 15.22 4.52 10.52
CA ALA A 134 13.77 4.75 10.42
C ALA A 134 13.44 6.24 10.33
N ASN A 135 12.39 6.61 9.58
CA ASN A 135 11.93 7.99 9.35
C ASN A 135 12.99 8.95 8.77
N SER A 136 14.12 8.49 8.24
CA SER A 136 15.21 9.37 7.79
C SER A 136 14.80 10.33 6.66
N HIS A 137 13.77 10.00 5.89
CA HIS A 137 13.23 10.82 4.80
C HIS A 137 11.81 11.32 5.08
N LYS A 138 11.37 11.27 6.35
CA LYS A 138 10.16 11.94 6.80
C LYS A 138 10.27 13.45 6.55
N ALA A 139 9.15 14.07 6.18
CA ALA A 139 9.02 15.49 5.87
C ALA A 139 9.95 15.97 4.73
N ARG A 140 10.30 15.07 3.79
CA ARG A 140 11.11 15.39 2.60
C ARG A 140 10.27 15.53 1.32
N GLY A 141 8.95 15.52 1.44
CA GLY A 141 8.01 15.74 0.32
C GLY A 141 7.31 14.47 -0.17
N TRP A 142 7.68 13.29 0.33
CA TRP A 142 6.96 12.05 0.02
C TRP A 142 5.53 12.08 0.53
N GLU A 143 5.30 12.67 1.69
CA GLU A 143 3.96 12.80 2.25
C GLU A 143 3.04 13.59 1.34
N THR A 144 3.52 14.69 0.76
CA THR A 144 2.77 15.49 -0.22
C THR A 144 2.39 14.68 -1.44
N PHE A 145 3.33 13.88 -1.95
CA PHE A 145 3.08 13.01 -3.09
C PHE A 145 2.03 11.94 -2.77
N THR A 146 2.20 11.21 -1.66
CA THR A 146 1.28 10.13 -1.29
C THR A 146 -0.08 10.65 -0.84
N ASP A 147 -0.16 11.86 -0.29
CA ASP A 147 -1.42 12.57 -0.06
C ASP A 147 -2.15 12.86 -1.38
N ALA A 148 -1.42 13.30 -2.41
CA ALA A 148 -2.00 13.54 -3.73
C ALA A 148 -2.54 12.24 -4.35
N VAL A 149 -1.84 11.11 -4.17
CA VAL A 149 -2.30 9.79 -4.61
C VAL A 149 -3.60 9.40 -3.89
N VAL A 150 -3.66 9.52 -2.56
CA VAL A 150 -4.87 9.19 -1.78
C VAL A 150 -6.05 10.09 -2.17
N ARG A 151 -5.83 11.40 -2.36
CA ARG A 151 -6.87 12.31 -2.83
C ARG A 151 -7.35 11.96 -4.22
N TRP A 152 -6.44 11.61 -5.14
CA TRP A 152 -6.80 11.22 -6.50
C TRP A 152 -7.66 9.94 -6.49
N LEU A 153 -7.26 8.91 -5.72
CA LEU A 153 -8.04 7.68 -5.55
C LEU A 153 -9.43 7.98 -5.00
N SER A 154 -9.51 8.82 -3.96
CA SER A 154 -10.79 9.17 -3.34
C SER A 154 -11.70 10.02 -4.22
N ALA A 155 -11.13 10.75 -5.19
CA ALA A 155 -11.89 11.62 -6.08
C ALA A 155 -12.34 10.89 -7.36
N ASN A 156 -11.55 9.93 -7.84
CA ASN A 156 -11.72 9.37 -9.18
C ASN A 156 -12.22 7.92 -9.19
N LEU A 157 -12.19 7.22 -8.06
CA LEU A 157 -12.71 5.86 -7.93
C LEU A 157 -13.88 5.84 -6.93
N ASP A 158 -14.61 4.73 -6.89
CA ASP A 158 -15.77 4.55 -5.99
C ASP A 158 -15.73 3.16 -5.33
N GLY A 159 -16.28 3.03 -4.14
CA GLY A 159 -16.39 1.75 -3.42
C GLY A 159 -15.05 1.11 -3.12
N LEU A 160 -14.01 1.91 -2.85
CA LEU A 160 -12.71 1.39 -2.39
C LEU A 160 -12.78 1.06 -0.90
N VAL A 161 -12.00 0.07 -0.48
CA VAL A 161 -11.78 -0.22 0.95
C VAL A 161 -10.40 0.28 1.37
N PHE A 162 -10.36 1.25 2.27
CA PHE A 162 -9.11 1.76 2.85
C PHE A 162 -8.85 1.13 4.22
N MET A 163 -7.72 0.43 4.37
CA MET A 163 -7.24 -0.10 5.64
C MET A 163 -6.20 0.84 6.24
N LEU A 164 -6.57 1.49 7.35
CA LEU A 164 -5.78 2.50 8.01
C LEU A 164 -5.29 2.00 9.38
N TRP A 165 -4.08 1.44 9.41
CA TRP A 165 -3.50 0.85 10.61
C TRP A 165 -2.52 1.79 11.31
N GLY A 166 -2.92 2.27 12.49
CA GLY A 166 -2.16 3.20 13.31
C GLY A 166 -2.44 4.68 13.02
N ALA A 167 -2.09 5.55 13.98
CA ALA A 167 -2.42 6.97 13.97
C ALA A 167 -1.94 7.71 12.71
N TYR A 168 -0.78 7.33 12.18
CA TYR A 168 -0.23 7.95 10.98
C TYR A 168 -1.14 7.69 9.75
N ALA A 169 -1.49 6.42 9.50
CA ALA A 169 -2.36 6.04 8.39
C ALA A 169 -3.76 6.67 8.54
N GLN A 170 -4.28 6.71 9.77
CA GLN A 170 -5.57 7.33 10.08
C GLN A 170 -5.57 8.84 9.80
N LYS A 171 -4.49 9.54 10.16
CA LYS A 171 -4.32 10.97 9.84
C LYS A 171 -4.28 11.21 8.33
N LYS A 172 -3.55 10.38 7.58
CA LYS A 172 -3.49 10.47 6.11
C LYS A 172 -4.86 10.21 5.45
N GLY A 173 -5.60 9.23 5.97
CA GLY A 173 -6.94 8.91 5.48
C GLY A 173 -8.04 9.89 5.88
N ALA A 174 -7.74 10.98 6.60
CA ALA A 174 -8.73 11.99 6.96
C ALA A 174 -9.37 12.66 5.73
N ALA A 175 -8.67 12.69 4.59
CA ALA A 175 -9.13 13.28 3.34
C ALA A 175 -9.99 12.34 2.48
N ILE A 176 -10.25 11.11 2.90
CA ILE A 176 -11.06 10.14 2.16
C ILE A 176 -12.55 10.47 2.33
N ASP A 177 -13.28 10.51 1.21
CA ASP A 177 -14.74 10.64 1.22
C ASP A 177 -15.41 9.34 1.68
N ARG A 178 -15.85 9.32 2.95
CA ARG A 178 -16.50 8.15 3.57
C ARG A 178 -17.91 7.87 3.06
N ARG A 179 -18.50 8.75 2.22
CA ARG A 179 -19.76 8.46 1.53
C ARG A 179 -19.55 7.63 0.27
N ARG A 180 -18.37 7.76 -0.35
CA ARG A 180 -17.98 7.06 -1.58
C ARG A 180 -17.15 5.81 -1.32
N HIS A 181 -16.45 5.76 -0.20
CA HIS A 181 -15.49 4.70 0.14
C HIS A 181 -15.69 4.17 1.54
N HIS A 182 -15.20 2.96 1.75
CA HIS A 182 -15.19 2.29 3.03
C HIS A 182 -13.85 2.50 3.72
N VAL A 183 -13.86 2.78 5.02
CA VAL A 183 -12.65 3.01 5.80
C VAL A 183 -12.64 2.11 7.03
N LEU A 184 -11.69 1.18 7.08
CA LEU A 184 -11.44 0.28 8.20
C LEU A 184 -10.22 0.79 9.00
N GLN A 185 -10.39 1.04 10.29
CA GLN A 185 -9.34 1.60 11.15
C GLN A 185 -9.01 0.66 12.30
N ALA A 186 -7.71 0.43 12.52
CA ALA A 186 -7.20 -0.32 13.68
C ALA A 186 -5.87 0.27 14.14
N VAL A 187 -5.34 -0.22 15.25
CA VAL A 187 -3.94 0.05 15.65
C VAL A 187 -2.96 -0.64 14.69
N HIS A 188 -1.70 -0.21 14.69
CA HIS A 188 -0.68 -0.77 13.80
C HIS A 188 -0.40 -2.26 14.13
N PRO A 189 -0.06 -3.13 13.16
CA PRO A 189 0.31 -4.53 13.40
C PRO A 189 1.66 -4.71 14.13
N SER A 190 2.30 -3.63 14.60
CA SER A 190 3.59 -3.73 15.29
C SER A 190 3.43 -4.48 16.60
N PRO A 191 4.42 -5.26 17.06
CA PRO A 191 4.40 -5.89 18.39
C PRO A 191 4.07 -4.90 19.52
N LEU A 192 4.42 -3.62 19.37
CA LEU A 192 4.15 -2.57 20.35
C LEU A 192 2.66 -2.19 20.47
N SER A 193 1.82 -2.62 19.54
CA SER A 193 0.43 -2.16 19.44
C SER A 193 -0.59 -3.22 19.04
N CYS A 194 -0.19 -4.35 18.46
CA CYS A 194 -1.11 -5.30 17.83
C CYS A 194 -2.22 -5.80 18.78
N HIS A 195 -1.89 -6.05 20.05
CA HIS A 195 -2.84 -6.48 21.07
C HIS A 195 -3.87 -5.41 21.48
N ARG A 196 -3.69 -4.14 21.11
CA ARG A 196 -4.62 -3.05 21.41
C ARG A 196 -5.76 -2.91 20.39
N GLY A 197 -5.95 -3.89 19.51
CA GLY A 197 -7.05 -3.93 18.56
C GLY A 197 -6.67 -4.12 17.09
N PHE A 198 -5.43 -4.54 16.77
CA PHE A 198 -5.14 -5.09 15.45
C PHE A 198 -5.57 -6.55 15.41
N PHE A 199 -5.21 -7.33 16.43
CA PHE A 199 -5.74 -8.68 16.58
C PHE A 199 -7.23 -8.64 16.88
N GLY A 200 -8.01 -9.41 16.13
CA GLY A 200 -9.48 -9.41 16.16
C GLY A 200 -10.13 -8.27 15.39
N CYS A 201 -9.37 -7.45 14.66
CA CYS A 201 -9.95 -6.38 13.84
C CYS A 201 -10.80 -6.95 12.69
N LYS A 202 -10.46 -8.15 12.20
CA LYS A 202 -11.10 -8.85 11.10
C LYS A 202 -11.17 -8.02 9.82
N HIS A 203 -10.13 -7.23 9.54
CA HIS A 203 -10.16 -6.31 8.40
C HIS A 203 -10.14 -7.04 7.06
N PHE A 204 -9.57 -8.24 6.97
CA PHE A 204 -9.43 -8.96 5.69
C PHE A 204 -10.80 -9.52 5.24
N SER A 205 -11.54 -10.16 6.15
CA SER A 205 -12.91 -10.62 5.89
C SER A 205 -13.87 -9.45 5.65
N LYS A 206 -13.86 -8.44 6.54
CA LYS A 206 -14.68 -7.22 6.38
C LYS A 206 -14.43 -6.51 5.07
N ALA A 207 -13.17 -6.45 4.60
CA ALA A 207 -12.88 -5.86 3.31
C ALA A 207 -13.53 -6.63 2.16
N ASN A 208 -13.52 -7.96 2.20
CA ASN A 208 -14.20 -8.79 1.20
C ASN A 208 -15.72 -8.57 1.25
N GLU A 209 -16.33 -8.54 2.44
CA GLU A 209 -17.77 -8.25 2.60
C GLU A 209 -18.14 -6.89 2.00
N LEU A 210 -17.32 -5.85 2.23
CA LEU A 210 -17.54 -4.51 1.70
C LEU A 210 -17.35 -4.43 0.17
N LEU A 211 -16.40 -5.20 -0.37
CA LEU A 211 -16.21 -5.32 -1.81
C LEU A 211 -17.40 -5.99 -2.47
N GLU A 212 -17.87 -7.11 -1.91
CA GLU A 212 -19.03 -7.84 -2.41
C GLU A 212 -20.30 -6.98 -2.35
N ALA A 213 -20.52 -6.27 -1.24
CA ALA A 213 -21.62 -5.30 -1.10
C ALA A 213 -21.53 -4.15 -2.11
N SER A 214 -20.32 -3.86 -2.63
CA SER A 214 -20.08 -2.87 -3.68
C SER A 214 -20.07 -3.48 -5.10
N GLY A 215 -20.46 -4.74 -5.26
CA GLY A 215 -20.50 -5.44 -6.55
C GLY A 215 -19.11 -5.79 -7.11
N LYS A 216 -18.08 -5.82 -6.27
CA LYS A 216 -16.69 -6.14 -6.66
C LYS A 216 -16.31 -7.53 -6.19
N SER A 217 -15.44 -8.20 -6.94
CA SER A 217 -14.90 -9.48 -6.51
C SER A 217 -14.00 -9.33 -5.28
N PRO A 218 -14.10 -10.25 -4.30
CA PRO A 218 -13.27 -10.23 -3.10
C PRO A 218 -11.79 -10.43 -3.42
N VAL A 219 -10.93 -10.08 -2.48
CA VAL A 219 -9.49 -10.35 -2.53
C VAL A 219 -9.25 -11.76 -2.01
N ASN A 220 -8.47 -12.55 -2.76
CA ASN A 220 -7.98 -13.84 -2.32
C ASN A 220 -6.74 -13.66 -1.45
N TRP A 221 -6.95 -13.43 -0.16
CA TRP A 221 -5.84 -13.21 0.79
C TRP A 221 -4.88 -14.41 0.93
N LYS A 222 -5.28 -15.60 0.47
CA LYS A 222 -4.48 -16.84 0.51
C LYS A 222 -3.51 -16.98 -0.67
N GLU A 223 -3.62 -16.15 -1.70
CA GLU A 223 -2.76 -16.19 -2.88
C GLU A 223 -1.47 -15.40 -2.60
N LEU A 224 -0.45 -16.11 -2.12
CA LEU A 224 0.89 -15.60 -1.74
C LEU A 224 1.99 -16.61 -2.12
#